data_AF-A0A835SG91-F1
#
_entry.id   AF-A0A835SG91-F1
#
_cell.length_a   1.000
_cell.length_b   1.000
_cell.length_c   1.000
_cell.angle_alpha   90.00
_cell.angle_beta   90.00
_cell.angle_gamma   90.00
#
_symmetry.space_group_name_H-M   'P 1'
#
loop_
_entity.id
_entity.type
_entity.pdbx_description
1 polymer ?
#
loop_
_entity_poly.entity_id
_entity_poly.type
_entity_poly.pdbx_seq_one_letter_code
_entity_poly.pdbx_strand_id
1 'polypeptide(L)'
;MRFKRVRDSADIHSESDVVTKAIIDVEEQVRKTDAAVEQAAHARDAVRATLREVAKKLTRLDLSEQERAALVAEQQSCVADLTAAAEDDLMRLSRKEELLRKDKEQLRKDKEQLREEEDYLRKEELQQAG
;
A
#
# COMPACT_ATOMS: atom_id res chain seq x y z
N MET A 1 32.19 -7.72 -34.42
CA MET A 1 31.23 -8.67 -33.79
C MET A 1 31.28 -8.45 -32.29
N ARG A 2 30.14 -8.17 -31.62
CA ARG A 2 30.09 -8.15 -30.15
C ARG A 2 29.78 -9.58 -29.69
N PHE A 3 30.73 -10.26 -29.07
CA PHE A 3 30.47 -11.51 -28.38
C PHE A 3 29.46 -11.22 -27.26
N LYS A 4 28.27 -11.85 -27.31
CA LYS A 4 27.36 -11.84 -26.18
C LYS A 4 28.07 -12.61 -25.06
N ARG A 5 28.40 -11.93 -23.96
CA ARG A 5 28.97 -12.57 -22.78
C ARG A 5 27.92 -13.58 -22.27
N VAL A 6 28.33 -14.83 -22.06
CA VAL A 6 27.47 -15.84 -21.43
C VAL A 6 27.33 -15.42 -19.96
N ARG A 7 26.09 -15.43 -19.47
CA ARG A 7 25.77 -15.06 -18.09
C ARG A 7 26.37 -16.11 -17.15
N ASP A 8 27.06 -15.68 -16.11
CA ASP A 8 27.72 -16.57 -15.14
C ASP A 8 27.06 -16.51 -13.75
N SER A 9 27.51 -17.34 -12.81
CA SER A 9 26.91 -17.38 -11.47
C SER A 9 27.09 -16.07 -10.69
N ALA A 10 28.14 -15.29 -10.99
CA ALA A 10 28.35 -13.99 -10.36
C ALA A 10 27.33 -12.96 -10.85
N ASP A 11 26.97 -13.00 -12.14
CA ASP A 11 25.89 -12.19 -12.70
C ASP A 11 24.54 -12.51 -11.99
N ILE A 12 24.21 -13.79 -11.82
CA ILE A 12 22.97 -14.23 -11.14
C ILE A 12 22.94 -13.81 -9.67
N HIS A 13 24.07 -13.97 -8.96
CA HIS A 13 24.18 -13.54 -7.56
C HIS A 13 23.98 -12.03 -7.40
N SER A 14 24.60 -11.22 -8.27
CA SER A 14 24.43 -9.77 -8.27
C SER A 14 22.98 -9.36 -8.51
N GLU A 15 22.28 -10.03 -9.43
CA GLU A 15 20.87 -9.78 -9.70
C GLU A 15 19.96 -10.22 -8.54
N SER A 16 20.25 -11.37 -7.93
CA SER A 16 19.55 -11.88 -6.75
C SER A 16 19.66 -10.93 -5.56
N ASP A 17 20.82 -10.30 -5.37
CA ASP A 17 21.03 -9.26 -4.36
C ASP A 17 20.21 -8.00 -4.64
N VAL A 18 20.15 -7.58 -5.91
CA VAL A 18 19.32 -6.43 -6.34
C VAL A 18 17.83 -6.72 -6.09
N VAL A 19 17.33 -7.87 -6.50
CA VAL A 19 15.94 -8.29 -6.28
C VAL A 19 15.63 -8.41 -4.79
N THR A 20 16.58 -8.90 -3.99
CA THR A 20 16.43 -8.99 -2.54
C THR A 20 16.27 -7.61 -1.90
N LYS A 21 17.09 -6.64 -2.29
CA LYS A 21 16.96 -5.24 -1.83
C LYS A 21 15.62 -4.64 -2.25
N ALA A 22 15.22 -4.83 -3.51
CA ALA A 22 13.93 -4.35 -4.00
C ALA A 22 12.74 -4.94 -3.21
N ILE A 23 12.78 -6.23 -2.84
CA ILE A 23 11.76 -6.84 -1.99
C ILE A 23 11.70 -6.17 -0.61
N ILE A 24 12.85 -5.92 0.03
CA ILE A 24 12.92 -5.27 1.34
C ILE A 24 12.33 -3.85 1.26
N ASP A 25 12.69 -3.09 0.22
CA ASP A 25 12.20 -1.73 0.02
C ASP A 25 10.67 -1.71 -0.20
N VAL A 26 10.15 -2.62 -1.01
CA VAL A 26 8.69 -2.75 -1.23
C VAL A 26 7.99 -3.19 0.05
N GLU A 27 8.58 -4.09 0.85
CA GLU A 27 8.03 -4.48 2.14
C GLU A 27 7.91 -3.32 3.12
N GLU A 28 8.91 -2.45 3.16
CA GLU A 28 8.86 -1.24 3.98
C GLU A 28 7.78 -0.28 3.47
N GLN A 29 7.64 -0.10 2.16
CA GLN A 29 6.60 0.74 1.57
C GLN A 29 5.19 0.21 1.84
N VAL A 30 4.98 -1.11 1.77
CA VAL A 30 3.71 -1.74 2.13
C VAL A 30 3.37 -1.46 3.59
N ARG A 31 4.31 -1.70 4.53
CA ARG A 31 4.08 -1.43 5.96
C ARG A 31 3.71 0.04 6.23
N LYS A 32 4.39 0.99 5.59
CA LYS A 32 4.09 2.42 5.72
C LYS A 32 2.70 2.76 5.17
N THR A 33 2.32 2.14 4.06
CA THR A 33 1.01 2.36 3.42
C THR A 33 -0.11 1.75 4.26
N ASP A 34 0.04 0.52 4.75
CA ASP A 34 -0.91 -0.15 5.64
C ASP A 34 -1.18 0.70 6.90
N ALA A 35 -0.12 1.20 7.54
CA ALA A 35 -0.26 2.09 8.70
C ALA A 35 -1.00 3.40 8.37
N ALA A 36 -0.77 3.98 7.19
CA ALA A 36 -1.47 5.18 6.75
C ALA A 36 -2.97 4.91 6.50
N VAL A 37 -3.31 3.77 5.90
CA VAL A 37 -4.70 3.33 5.69
C VAL A 37 -5.41 3.16 7.03
N GLU A 38 -4.79 2.48 7.99
CA GLU A 38 -5.36 2.30 9.33
C GLU A 38 -5.59 3.64 10.04
N GLN A 39 -4.60 4.55 10.01
CA GLN A 39 -4.75 5.89 10.61
C GLN A 39 -5.89 6.70 9.97
N ALA A 40 -6.00 6.67 8.64
CA ALA A 40 -7.07 7.35 7.92
C ALA A 40 -8.45 6.77 8.27
N ALA A 41 -8.56 5.44 8.38
CA ALA A 41 -9.79 4.76 8.79
C ALA A 41 -10.19 5.15 10.23
N HIS A 42 -9.24 5.19 11.15
CA HIS A 42 -9.49 5.64 12.53
C HIS A 42 -9.92 7.11 12.60
N ALA A 43 -9.28 8.00 11.85
CA ALA A 43 -9.65 9.40 11.80
C ALA A 43 -11.08 9.60 11.28
N ARG A 44 -11.46 8.89 10.21
CA ARG A 44 -12.84 8.88 9.68
C ARG A 44 -13.84 8.45 10.74
N ASP A 45 -13.57 7.37 11.44
CA ASP A 45 -14.48 6.84 12.46
C ASP A 45 -14.61 7.79 13.67
N ALA A 46 -13.53 8.48 14.05
CA ALA A 46 -13.53 9.51 15.09
C ALA A 46 -14.36 10.74 14.68
N VAL A 47 -14.23 11.22 13.45
CA VAL A 47 -15.06 12.32 12.88
C VAL A 47 -16.53 11.93 12.88
N ARG A 48 -16.84 10.69 12.49
CA ARG A 48 -18.21 10.19 12.49
C ARG A 48 -18.81 10.09 13.90
N ALA A 49 -18.00 9.73 14.90
CA ALA A 49 -18.42 9.70 16.29
C ALA A 49 -18.71 11.11 16.84
N THR A 50 -17.80 12.07 16.62
CA THR A 50 -17.99 13.46 17.04
C THR A 50 -19.19 14.11 16.36
N LEU A 51 -19.45 13.83 15.08
CA LEU A 51 -20.68 14.29 14.41
C LEU A 51 -21.93 13.83 15.16
N ARG A 52 -22.00 12.54 15.54
CA ARG A 52 -23.15 11.99 16.27
C ARG A 52 -23.32 12.67 17.64
N GLU A 53 -22.23 13.03 18.32
CA GLU A 53 -22.31 13.77 19.59
C GLU A 53 -22.80 15.19 19.41
N VAL A 54 -22.31 15.92 18.41
CA VAL A 54 -22.76 17.29 18.12
C VAL A 54 -24.23 17.28 17.72
N ALA A 55 -24.67 16.32 16.90
CA ALA A 55 -26.09 16.15 16.56
C ALA A 55 -26.95 15.94 17.83
N LYS A 56 -26.48 15.15 18.79
CA LYS A 56 -27.16 14.96 20.10
C LYS A 56 -27.13 16.21 20.98
N LYS A 57 -26.14 17.09 20.85
CA LYS A 57 -26.06 18.36 21.60
C LYS A 57 -26.98 19.40 21.00
N LEU A 58 -27.03 19.50 19.66
CA LEU A 58 -27.97 20.36 18.94
C LEU A 58 -29.42 20.05 19.31
N THR A 59 -29.75 18.79 19.59
CA THR A 59 -31.11 18.42 20.02
C THR A 59 -31.49 18.89 21.44
N ARG A 60 -30.52 19.32 22.24
CA ARG A 60 -30.70 19.76 23.63
C ARG A 60 -30.62 21.27 23.82
N LEU A 61 -30.23 22.01 22.80
CA LEU A 61 -30.17 23.48 22.85
C LEU A 61 -31.58 24.06 22.61
N ASP A 62 -31.90 25.13 23.35
CA ASP A 62 -33.06 26.01 23.12
C ASP A 62 -32.82 26.87 21.86
N LEU A 63 -32.71 26.20 20.73
CA LEU A 63 -32.67 26.80 19.40
C LEU A 63 -34.06 26.71 18.79
N SER A 64 -34.42 27.71 17.97
CA SER A 64 -35.58 27.57 17.10
C SER A 64 -35.39 26.39 16.15
N GLU A 65 -36.50 25.81 15.67
CA GLU A 65 -36.44 24.70 14.71
C GLU A 65 -35.65 25.08 13.44
N GLN A 66 -35.74 26.34 13.02
CA GLN A 66 -35.06 26.85 11.84
C GLN A 66 -33.54 26.98 12.05
N GLU A 67 -33.08 27.48 13.19
CA GLU A 67 -31.65 27.54 13.54
C GLU A 67 -31.06 26.14 13.70
N ARG A 68 -31.81 25.22 14.32
CA ARG A 68 -31.40 23.83 14.46
C ARG A 68 -31.27 23.15 13.09
N ALA A 69 -32.23 23.35 12.20
CA ALA A 69 -32.19 22.78 10.86
C ALA A 69 -31.01 23.32 10.03
N ALA A 70 -30.73 24.63 10.12
CA ALA A 70 -29.60 25.24 9.44
C ALA A 70 -28.25 24.68 9.92
N LEU A 71 -28.06 24.55 11.24
CA LEU A 71 -26.83 23.98 11.82
C LEU A 71 -26.65 22.51 11.46
N VAL A 72 -27.73 21.72 11.45
CA VAL A 72 -27.66 20.32 11.02
C VAL A 72 -27.27 20.22 9.54
N ALA A 73 -27.82 21.08 8.68
CA ALA A 73 -27.49 21.10 7.26
C ALA A 73 -26.03 21.48 7.00
N GLU A 74 -25.52 22.53 7.67
CA GLU A 74 -24.12 22.95 7.59
C GLU A 74 -23.18 21.84 8.07
N GLN A 75 -23.54 21.17 9.17
CA GLN A 75 -22.75 20.07 9.72
C GLN A 75 -22.75 18.83 8.79
N GLN A 76 -23.89 18.51 8.19
CA GLN A 76 -24.00 17.43 7.20
C GLN A 76 -23.18 17.73 5.94
N SER A 77 -23.19 18.98 5.47
CA SER A 77 -22.36 19.40 4.33
C SER A 77 -20.88 19.25 4.65
N CYS A 78 -20.42 19.78 5.78
CA CYS A 78 -19.02 19.69 6.20
C CYS A 78 -18.55 18.24 6.34
N VAL A 79 -19.40 17.34 6.85
CA VAL A 79 -19.06 15.92 6.95
C VAL A 79 -19.16 15.21 5.61
N ALA A 80 -20.06 15.58 4.72
CA ALA A 80 -20.04 15.06 3.36
C ALA A 80 -18.71 15.39 2.65
N ASP A 81 -18.25 16.64 2.76
CA ASP A 81 -16.99 17.09 2.16
C ASP A 81 -15.78 16.36 2.76
N LEU A 82 -15.70 16.25 4.09
CA LEU A 82 -14.63 15.52 4.78
C LEU A 82 -14.66 14.02 4.50
N THR A 83 -15.85 13.42 4.42
CA THR A 83 -16.00 11.99 4.13
C THR A 83 -15.59 11.69 2.70
N ALA A 84 -16.02 12.50 1.73
CA ALA A 84 -15.65 12.33 0.33
C ALA A 84 -14.14 12.44 0.13
N ALA A 85 -13.48 13.43 0.75
CA ALA A 85 -12.03 13.57 0.70
C ALA A 85 -11.30 12.37 1.34
N ALA A 86 -11.75 11.92 2.51
CA ALA A 86 -11.16 10.78 3.20
C ALA A 86 -11.36 9.45 2.43
N GLU A 87 -12.52 9.26 1.80
CA GLU A 87 -12.81 8.07 0.98
C GLU A 87 -11.96 8.02 -0.29
N ASP A 88 -11.73 9.17 -0.95
CA ASP A 88 -10.84 9.25 -2.11
C ASP A 88 -9.39 8.93 -1.73
N ASP A 89 -8.91 9.49 -0.62
CA ASP A 89 -7.58 9.20 -0.10
C ASP A 89 -7.41 7.73 0.30
N LEU A 90 -8.39 7.15 0.99
CA LEU A 90 -8.40 5.72 1.32
C LEU A 90 -8.37 4.86 0.05
N MET A 91 -9.20 5.16 -0.95
CA MET A 91 -9.23 4.43 -2.21
C MET A 91 -7.87 4.49 -2.92
N ARG A 92 -7.25 5.66 -2.96
CA ARG A 92 -5.93 5.87 -3.56
C ARG A 92 -4.85 5.08 -2.83
N LEU A 93 -4.85 5.10 -1.49
CA LEU A 93 -3.89 4.36 -0.67
C LEU A 93 -4.07 2.84 -0.83
N SER A 94 -5.29 2.33 -0.77
CA SER A 94 -5.58 0.90 -0.98
C SER A 94 -5.19 0.42 -2.38
N ARG A 95 -5.40 1.24 -3.42
CA ARG A 95 -4.95 0.90 -4.77
C ARG A 95 -3.42 0.83 -4.86
N LYS A 96 -2.72 1.76 -4.20
CA LYS A 96 -1.25 1.76 -4.14
C LYS A 96 -0.74 0.52 -3.39
N GLU A 97 -1.35 0.18 -2.26
CA GLU A 97 -1.07 -1.04 -1.48
C GLU A 97 -1.21 -2.29 -2.35
N GLU A 98 -2.29 -2.42 -3.11
CA GLU A 98 -2.52 -3.55 -4.01
C GLU A 98 -1.45 -3.66 -5.10
N LEU A 99 -1.07 -2.53 -5.71
CA LEU A 99 0.00 -2.49 -6.71
C LEU A 99 1.34 -2.95 -6.11
N LEU A 100 1.71 -2.42 -4.95
CA LEU A 100 2.94 -2.82 -4.25
C LEU A 100 2.93 -4.31 -3.89
N ARG A 101 1.78 -4.88 -3.52
CA ARG A 101 1.66 -6.32 -3.27
C ARG A 101 1.87 -7.15 -4.52
N LYS A 102 1.33 -6.72 -5.66
CA LYS A 102 1.56 -7.39 -6.96
C LYS A 102 3.03 -7.31 -7.38
N ASP A 103 3.65 -6.14 -7.25
CA ASP A 103 5.07 -5.95 -7.56
C ASP A 103 5.95 -6.84 -6.68
N LYS A 104 5.64 -6.92 -5.37
CA LYS A 104 6.32 -7.81 -4.43
C LYS A 104 6.20 -9.28 -4.84
N GLU A 105 5.02 -9.71 -5.28
CA GLU A 105 4.80 -11.08 -5.71
C GLU A 105 5.57 -11.39 -6.99
N GLN A 106 5.63 -10.44 -7.93
CA GLN A 106 6.44 -10.58 -9.14
C GLN A 106 7.94 -10.70 -8.81
N LEU A 107 8.47 -9.81 -7.95
CA LEU A 107 9.86 -9.88 -7.52
C LEU A 107 10.21 -11.22 -6.83
N ARG A 108 9.26 -11.82 -6.11
CA ARG A 108 9.44 -13.16 -5.51
C ARG A 108 9.56 -14.24 -6.59
N LYS A 109 8.76 -14.17 -7.65
CA LYS A 109 8.86 -15.10 -8.79
C LYS A 109 10.18 -14.93 -9.52
N ASP A 110 10.60 -13.69 -9.76
CA ASP A 110 11.89 -13.40 -10.41
C ASP A 110 13.06 -13.94 -9.58
N LYS A 111 12.99 -13.80 -8.25
CA LYS A 111 13.98 -14.38 -7.33
C LYS A 111 14.01 -15.91 -7.36
N GLU A 112 12.86 -16.56 -7.52
CA GLU A 112 12.77 -18.01 -7.64
C GLU A 112 13.37 -18.50 -8.97
N GLN A 113 13.10 -17.80 -10.07
CA GLN A 113 13.72 -18.08 -11.37
C GLN A 113 15.24 -17.94 -11.34
N LEU A 114 15.77 -16.89 -10.69
CA LEU A 114 17.21 -16.71 -10.52
C LEU A 114 17.85 -17.87 -9.75
N ARG A 115 17.15 -18.43 -8.74
CA ARG A 115 17.63 -19.61 -8.00
C ARG A 115 17.66 -20.85 -8.88
N GLU A 116 16.63 -21.06 -9.70
CA GLU A 116 16.59 -22.19 -10.64
C GLU A 116 17.72 -22.08 -11.69
N GLU A 117 17.99 -20.87 -12.18
CA GLU A 117 19.09 -20.58 -13.12
C GLU A 117 20.47 -20.81 -12.47
N GLU A 118 20.64 -20.40 -11.21
CA GLU A 118 21.86 -20.66 -10.42
C GLU A 118 22.10 -22.18 -10.23
N ASP A 119 21.05 -22.93 -9.89
CA ASP A 119 21.12 -24.39 -9.71
C ASP A 119 21.41 -25.12 -11.03
N TYR A 120 20.92 -24.59 -12.15
CA TYR A 120 21.23 -25.11 -13.48
C TYR A 120 22.70 -24.90 -13.84
N LEU A 121 23.22 -23.68 -13.68
CA LEU A 121 24.63 -23.36 -13.95
C LEU A 121 25.56 -24.22 -13.09
N ARG A 122 25.26 -24.39 -11.79
CA ARG A 122 26.04 -25.27 -10.90
C ARG A 122 26.08 -26.72 -11.39
N LYS A 123 24.96 -27.24 -11.92
CA LYS A 123 24.91 -28.60 -12.48
C LYS A 123 25.74 -28.72 -13.76
N GLU A 124 25.70 -27.72 -14.65
CA GLU A 124 26.53 -27.71 -15.85
C GLU A 124 28.03 -27.63 -15.50
N GLU A 125 28.42 -26.76 -14.56
CA GLU A 125 29.81 -26.65 -14.09
C GLU A 125 30.32 -27.97 -13.52
N LEU A 126 29.52 -28.67 -12.72
CA LEU A 126 29.86 -29.99 -12.17
C LEU A 126 29.99 -31.08 -13.23
N GLN A 127 29.17 -31.04 -14.30
CA GLN A 127 29.25 -31.98 -15.42
C GLN A 127 30.45 -31.71 -16.33
N GLN A 128 30.90 -30.45 -16.44
CA GLN A 128 32.08 -30.09 -17.22
C GLN A 128 33.40 -30.32 -16.46
N ALA A 129 33.35 -30.39 -15.13
CA ALA A 129 34.52 -30.60 -14.27
C ALA A 129 34.84 -32.08 -13.97
N GLY A 130 33.98 -33.03 -14.38
CA GLY A 130 34.16 -34.47 -14.22
C GLY A 130 34.57 -35.17 -15.51
#